data_AF-A0A1C3N347-F1
#
_entry.id   AF-A0A1C3N347-F1
#
_cell.length_a   1.000
_cell.length_b   1.000
_cell.length_c   1.000
_cell.angle_alpha   90.00
_cell.angle_beta   90.00
_cell.angle_gamma   90.00
#
_symmetry.space_group_name_H-M   'P 1'
#
loop_
_entity.id
_entity.type
_entity.pdbx_description
1 polymer ?
#
loop_
_entity_poly.entity_id
_entity_poly.type
_entity_poly.pdbx_seq_one_letter_code
_entity_poly.pdbx_strand_id
1 'polypeptide(L)'
;MDEKTYAAITDVCARLAGRLSDDTLGTVREQYAAGEWDLADATLLLNLAYEDVDITRAEQDLIRSFLGDPSTPDLTDVPVVAEVPPPPYRFSPAGPATAPDPTAADRLLSAEAPLHGGRVLRRAWREPVVGARGGPTWVYVVRVADGADELKAYSGLMSRLWSALRERWPLEVVAEGRPLPPYQAAALAAAGPVHGA
;
A
#
# COMPACT_ATOMS: atom_id res chain seq x y z
N MET A 1 -9.91 17.46 -6.93
CA MET A 1 -10.47 16.50 -5.98
C MET A 1 -10.60 17.17 -4.63
N ASP A 2 -11.72 16.98 -3.92
CA ASP A 2 -11.84 17.47 -2.55
C ASP A 2 -11.11 16.55 -1.56
N GLU A 3 -10.81 17.08 -0.38
CA GLU A 3 -10.06 16.39 0.69
C GLU A 3 -10.75 15.08 1.12
N LYS A 4 -12.08 15.05 1.10
CA LYS A 4 -12.87 13.88 1.50
C LYS A 4 -12.69 12.71 0.53
N THR A 5 -12.74 13.00 -0.77
CA THR A 5 -12.56 12.01 -1.83
C THR A 5 -11.15 11.42 -1.77
N TYR A 6 -10.13 12.27 -1.62
CA TYR A 6 -8.74 11.83 -1.49
C TYR A 6 -8.53 10.96 -0.24
N ALA A 7 -9.13 11.34 0.90
CA ALA A 7 -9.08 10.56 2.13
C ALA A 7 -9.75 9.18 1.98
N ALA A 8 -10.86 9.10 1.22
CA ALA A 8 -11.55 7.85 0.93
C ALA A 8 -10.71 6.91 0.04
N ILE A 9 -10.10 7.44 -1.03
CA ILE A 9 -9.20 6.69 -1.91
C ILE A 9 -8.00 6.14 -1.13
N THR A 10 -7.39 6.99 -0.31
CA THR A 10 -6.24 6.62 0.53
C THR A 10 -6.61 5.51 1.51
N ASP A 11 -7.79 5.60 2.14
CA ASP A 11 -8.29 4.58 3.06
C ASP A 11 -8.58 3.25 2.34
N VAL A 12 -9.21 3.26 1.16
CA VAL A 12 -9.38 2.03 0.34
C VAL A 12 -8.03 1.41 0.00
N CYS A 13 -7.07 2.20 -0.49
CA CYS A 13 -5.72 1.72 -0.82
C CYS A 13 -4.98 1.13 0.39
N ALA A 14 -5.23 1.66 1.60
CA ALA A 14 -4.66 1.13 2.82
C ALA A 14 -5.33 -0.19 3.26
N ARG A 15 -6.66 -0.29 3.13
CA ARG A 15 -7.42 -1.51 3.49
C ARG A 15 -7.17 -2.69 2.54
N LEU A 16 -6.86 -2.40 1.27
CA LEU A 16 -6.53 -3.41 0.27
C LEU A 16 -5.07 -3.86 0.29
N ALA A 17 -4.22 -3.22 1.12
CA ALA A 17 -2.83 -3.63 1.31
C ALA A 17 -2.74 -5.07 1.84
N GLY A 18 -1.96 -5.90 1.14
CA GLY A 18 -1.85 -7.34 1.43
C GLY A 18 -3.04 -8.19 0.98
N ARG A 19 -4.02 -7.61 0.25
CA ARG A 19 -5.10 -8.36 -0.40
C ARG A 19 -4.97 -8.32 -1.91
N LEU A 20 -4.71 -7.14 -2.45
CA LEU A 20 -4.22 -7.00 -3.83
C LEU A 20 -2.72 -7.29 -3.88
N SER A 21 -2.25 -7.78 -5.03
CA SER A 21 -0.83 -7.87 -5.30
C SER A 21 -0.14 -6.49 -5.20
N ASP A 22 1.13 -6.50 -4.80
CA ASP A 22 1.88 -5.24 -4.58
C ASP A 22 1.99 -4.40 -5.86
N ASP A 23 2.19 -5.06 -7.02
CA ASP A 23 2.27 -4.40 -8.32
C ASP A 23 0.93 -3.74 -8.69
N THR A 24 -0.19 -4.44 -8.51
CA THR A 24 -1.53 -3.90 -8.78
C THR A 24 -1.84 -2.72 -7.87
N LEU A 25 -1.71 -2.91 -6.56
CA LEU A 25 -2.01 -1.85 -5.60
C LEU A 25 -1.09 -0.64 -5.79
N GLY A 26 0.18 -0.90 -6.12
CA GLY A 26 1.13 0.15 -6.45
C GLY A 26 0.72 0.96 -7.67
N THR A 27 0.28 0.28 -8.74
CA THR A 27 -0.22 0.93 -9.96
C THR A 27 -1.44 1.82 -9.66
N VAL A 28 -2.40 1.31 -8.89
CA VAL A 28 -3.60 2.08 -8.49
C VAL A 28 -3.21 3.33 -7.69
N ARG A 29 -2.30 3.18 -6.70
CA ARG A 29 -1.81 4.31 -5.90
C ARG A 29 -1.09 5.36 -6.77
N GLU A 30 -0.27 4.93 -7.72
CA GLU A 30 0.43 5.82 -8.65
C GLU A 30 -0.53 6.57 -9.58
N GLN A 31 -1.53 5.90 -10.14
CA GLN A 31 -2.55 6.52 -11.00
C GLN A 31 -3.37 7.56 -10.24
N TYR A 32 -3.82 7.25 -9.01
CA TYR A 32 -4.50 8.25 -8.18
C TYR A 32 -3.59 9.43 -7.81
N ALA A 33 -2.31 9.18 -7.48
CA ALA A 33 -1.34 10.23 -7.20
C ALA A 33 -1.08 11.14 -8.42
N ALA A 34 -1.10 10.58 -9.63
CA ALA A 34 -0.94 11.29 -10.89
C ALA A 34 -2.20 12.05 -11.33
N GLY A 35 -3.35 11.82 -10.70
CA GLY A 35 -4.62 12.42 -11.07
C GLY A 35 -5.38 11.68 -12.17
N GLU A 36 -4.96 10.47 -12.51
CA GLU A 36 -5.57 9.62 -13.56
C GLU A 36 -6.75 8.82 -12.99
N TRP A 37 -7.77 9.51 -12.46
CA TRP A 37 -8.82 8.91 -11.64
C TRP A 37 -9.64 7.84 -12.36
N ASP A 38 -10.10 8.11 -13.58
CA ASP A 38 -10.89 7.14 -14.36
C ASP A 38 -10.10 5.86 -14.64
N LEU A 39 -8.79 6.00 -14.88
CA LEU A 39 -7.91 4.85 -15.09
C LEU A 39 -7.64 4.10 -13.79
N ALA A 40 -7.47 4.81 -12.68
CA ALA A 40 -7.29 4.23 -11.35
C ALA A 40 -8.54 3.45 -10.90
N ASP A 41 -9.73 4.01 -11.11
CA ASP A 41 -11.01 3.36 -10.83
C ASP A 41 -11.16 2.08 -11.65
N ALA A 42 -10.93 2.14 -12.96
CA ALA A 42 -10.99 0.97 -13.84
C ALA A 42 -9.96 -0.10 -13.45
N THR A 43 -8.73 0.32 -13.12
CA THR A 43 -7.66 -0.59 -12.69
C THR A 43 -8.01 -1.26 -11.37
N LEU A 44 -8.54 -0.50 -10.40
CA LEU A 44 -8.98 -1.03 -9.12
C LEU A 44 -10.08 -2.09 -9.29
N LEU A 45 -11.17 -1.75 -9.98
CA LEU A 45 -12.32 -2.64 -10.12
C LEU A 45 -11.98 -3.91 -10.92
N LEU A 46 -11.25 -3.75 -12.03
CA LEU A 46 -10.79 -4.89 -12.84
C LEU A 46 -9.94 -5.85 -11.99
N ASN A 47 -9.02 -5.34 -11.18
CA ASN A 47 -8.13 -6.20 -10.41
C ASN A 47 -8.75 -6.75 -9.12
N LEU A 48 -9.76 -6.09 -8.54
CA LEU A 48 -10.57 -6.72 -7.49
C LEU A 48 -11.24 -8.00 -8.02
N ALA A 49 -11.79 -7.95 -9.24
CA ALA A 49 -12.38 -9.12 -9.88
C ALA A 49 -11.31 -10.14 -10.33
N TYR A 50 -10.24 -9.69 -10.99
CA TYR A 50 -9.21 -10.57 -11.55
C TYR A 50 -8.39 -11.29 -10.47
N GLU A 51 -8.14 -10.63 -9.34
CA GLU A 51 -7.43 -11.21 -8.20
C GLU A 51 -8.37 -11.79 -7.15
N ASP A 52 -9.65 -12.04 -7.46
CA ASP A 52 -10.64 -12.63 -6.55
C ASP A 52 -10.60 -12.00 -5.13
N VAL A 53 -10.53 -10.66 -5.07
CA VAL A 53 -10.45 -9.93 -3.80
C VAL A 53 -11.85 -9.54 -3.37
N ASP A 54 -12.39 -10.31 -2.42
CA ASP A 54 -13.62 -9.98 -1.73
C ASP A 54 -13.47 -8.67 -0.95
N ILE A 55 -14.53 -7.87 -0.87
CA ILE A 55 -14.57 -6.61 -0.10
C ILE A 55 -15.64 -6.65 0.99
N THR A 56 -15.50 -5.86 2.04
CA THR A 56 -16.61 -5.67 3.00
C THR A 56 -17.66 -4.71 2.46
N ARG A 57 -18.85 -4.69 3.06
CA ARG A 57 -19.87 -3.67 2.74
C ARG A 57 -19.34 -2.25 2.97
N ALA A 58 -18.58 -2.04 4.05
CA ALA A 58 -18.00 -0.73 4.34
C ALA A 58 -16.96 -0.30 3.29
N GLU A 59 -16.17 -1.25 2.76
CA GLU A 59 -15.25 -0.98 1.65
C GLU A 59 -15.99 -0.70 0.35
N GLN A 60 -17.05 -1.47 0.04
CA GLN A 60 -17.89 -1.21 -1.13
C GLN A 60 -18.50 0.19 -1.08
N ASP A 61 -19.07 0.58 0.06
CA ASP A 61 -19.67 1.91 0.23
C ASP A 61 -18.62 3.03 0.16
N LEU A 62 -17.40 2.77 0.62
CA LEU A 62 -16.29 3.70 0.50
C LEU A 62 -15.83 3.86 -0.95
N ILE A 63 -15.72 2.77 -1.72
CA ILE A 63 -15.41 2.81 -3.15
C ILE A 63 -16.49 3.59 -3.91
N ARG A 64 -17.78 3.29 -3.66
CA ARG A 64 -18.91 4.05 -4.25
C ARG A 64 -18.82 5.56 -4.00
N SER A 65 -18.19 5.99 -2.91
CA SER A 65 -18.14 7.41 -2.55
C SER A 65 -17.22 8.25 -3.45
N PHE A 66 -16.31 7.62 -4.20
CA PHE A 66 -15.38 8.33 -5.09
C PHE A 66 -15.43 7.89 -6.56
N LEU A 67 -16.08 6.78 -6.89
CA LEU A 67 -16.23 6.36 -8.29
C LEU A 67 -17.00 7.41 -9.11
N GLY A 68 -16.58 7.58 -10.36
CA GLY A 68 -17.34 8.37 -11.34
C GLY A 68 -18.76 7.83 -11.60
N ASP A 69 -18.93 6.50 -11.60
CA ASP A 69 -20.23 5.82 -11.60
C ASP A 69 -20.35 4.90 -10.37
N PRO A 70 -21.09 5.29 -9.31
CA PRO A 70 -21.24 4.51 -8.09
C PRO A 70 -22.11 3.25 -8.27
N SER A 71 -22.79 3.11 -9.40
CA SER A 71 -23.69 1.99 -9.72
C SER A 71 -23.13 1.05 -10.79
N THR A 72 -21.85 1.21 -11.14
CA THR A 72 -21.22 0.37 -12.16
C THR A 72 -21.37 -1.13 -11.83
N PRO A 73 -21.72 -1.98 -12.81
CA PRO A 73 -21.75 -3.43 -12.64
C PRO A 73 -20.43 -3.98 -12.12
N ASP A 74 -19.30 -3.40 -12.55
CA ASP A 74 -17.96 -3.85 -12.17
C ASP A 74 -17.72 -3.85 -10.65
N LEU A 75 -18.32 -2.89 -9.91
CA LEU A 75 -18.28 -2.87 -8.44
C LEU A 75 -19.36 -3.74 -7.81
N THR A 76 -20.52 -3.88 -8.48
CA THR A 76 -21.65 -4.66 -7.98
C THR A 76 -21.37 -6.16 -8.02
N ASP A 77 -20.56 -6.60 -8.98
CA ASP A 77 -20.16 -7.99 -9.18
C ASP A 77 -19.01 -8.42 -8.26
N VAL A 78 -18.31 -7.49 -7.59
CA VAL A 78 -17.29 -7.83 -6.58
C VAL A 78 -17.96 -8.50 -5.37
N PRO A 79 -17.54 -9.70 -4.96
CA PRO A 79 -18.14 -10.38 -3.82
C PRO A 79 -18.02 -9.57 -2.52
N VAL A 80 -19.12 -9.51 -1.77
CA VAL A 80 -19.18 -8.81 -0.49
C VAL A 80 -19.18 -9.80 0.66
N VAL A 81 -18.14 -9.77 1.49
CA VAL A 81 -18.00 -10.61 2.70
C VAL A 81 -18.34 -9.83 3.96
N ALA A 82 -18.70 -10.55 5.02
CA ALA A 82 -19.03 -9.95 6.31
C ALA A 82 -17.78 -9.40 7.01
N GLU A 83 -16.66 -10.10 6.93
CA GLU A 83 -15.40 -9.76 7.56
C GLU A 83 -14.24 -10.18 6.63
N VAL A 84 -13.19 -9.36 6.62
CA VAL A 84 -11.97 -9.65 5.86
C VAL A 84 -11.08 -10.57 6.67
N PRO A 85 -10.57 -11.68 6.08
CA PRO A 85 -9.65 -12.56 6.78
C PRO A 85 -8.38 -11.81 7.19
N PRO A 86 -7.68 -12.25 8.26
CA PRO A 86 -6.40 -11.68 8.63
C PRO A 86 -5.40 -11.72 7.45
N PRO A 87 -4.51 -10.72 7.32
CA PRO A 87 -3.52 -10.71 6.24
C PRO A 87 -2.73 -12.03 6.21
N PRO A 88 -2.57 -12.67 5.05
CA PRO A 88 -1.91 -13.97 4.94
C PRO A 88 -0.38 -13.84 4.98
N TYR A 89 0.16 -12.96 5.83
CA TYR A 89 1.59 -12.73 5.94
C TYR A 89 2.04 -12.71 7.40
N ARG A 90 3.28 -13.11 7.61
CA ARG A 90 4.02 -12.89 8.86
C ARG A 90 5.09 -11.85 8.62
N PHE A 91 5.24 -10.94 9.58
CA PHE A 91 6.29 -9.93 9.52
C PHE A 91 7.34 -10.16 10.59
N SER A 92 8.60 -9.95 10.24
CA SER A 92 9.74 -10.01 11.17
C SER A 92 10.70 -8.84 10.93
N PRO A 93 11.48 -8.42 11.94
CA PRO A 93 12.43 -7.31 11.77
C PRO A 93 13.61 -7.67 10.86
N ALA A 94 13.91 -8.96 10.70
CA ALA A 94 14.97 -9.47 9.84
C ALA A 94 14.44 -10.58 8.94
N GLY A 95 14.99 -10.65 7.73
CA GLY A 95 14.78 -11.73 6.79
C GLY A 95 15.76 -12.88 7.04
N PRO A 96 15.58 -14.02 6.35
CA PRO A 96 16.52 -15.14 6.40
C PRO A 96 17.90 -14.72 5.88
N ALA A 97 18.93 -15.53 6.14
CA ALA A 97 20.29 -15.29 5.66
C ALA A 97 20.40 -15.20 4.12
N THR A 98 19.41 -15.75 3.40
CA THR A 98 19.29 -15.72 1.94
C THR A 98 18.47 -14.54 1.41
N ALA A 99 17.98 -13.66 2.28
CA ALA A 99 17.23 -12.47 1.85
C ALA A 99 18.13 -11.56 0.99
N PRO A 100 17.57 -10.89 -0.04
CA PRO A 100 18.29 -9.88 -0.81
C PRO A 100 18.87 -8.78 0.11
N ASP A 101 20.04 -8.24 -0.22
CA ASP A 101 20.69 -7.18 0.57
C ASP A 101 19.92 -5.85 0.46
N PRO A 102 19.33 -5.34 1.55
CA PRO A 102 18.52 -4.13 1.58
C PRO A 102 19.33 -2.82 1.56
N THR A 103 20.65 -2.88 1.72
CA THR A 103 21.49 -1.72 2.08
C THR A 103 21.41 -0.56 1.07
N ALA A 104 21.27 -0.87 -0.23
CA ALA A 104 21.14 0.17 -1.25
C ALA A 104 19.82 0.94 -1.14
N ALA A 105 18.70 0.23 -0.98
CA ALA A 105 17.39 0.88 -0.82
C ALA A 105 17.25 1.55 0.55
N ASP A 106 17.82 0.99 1.61
CA ASP A 106 17.86 1.60 2.93
C ASP A 106 18.48 3.00 2.89
N ARG A 107 19.63 3.14 2.22
CA ARG A 107 20.31 4.44 2.03
C ARG A 107 19.48 5.39 1.17
N LEU A 108 18.97 4.91 0.04
CA LEU A 108 18.16 5.73 -0.86
C LEU A 108 16.91 6.26 -0.15
N LEU A 109 16.10 5.37 0.42
CA LEU A 109 14.86 5.74 1.09
C LEU A 109 15.09 6.60 2.32
N SER A 110 16.19 6.40 3.06
CA SER A 110 16.55 7.28 4.19
C SER A 110 16.81 8.72 3.74
N ALA A 111 17.41 8.90 2.56
CA ALA A 111 17.67 10.23 1.99
C ALA A 111 16.43 10.86 1.35
N GLU A 112 15.59 10.05 0.70
CA GLU A 112 14.42 10.54 -0.06
C GLU A 112 13.18 10.76 0.83
N ALA A 113 12.94 9.91 1.84
CA ALA A 113 11.74 9.99 2.67
C ALA A 113 11.49 11.40 3.26
N PRO A 114 12.48 12.12 3.82
CA PRO A 114 12.28 13.47 4.33
C PRO A 114 11.80 14.48 3.27
N LEU A 115 12.22 14.33 2.01
CA LEU A 115 11.81 15.19 0.89
C LEU A 115 10.33 15.02 0.54
N HIS A 116 9.77 13.87 0.91
CA HIS A 116 8.36 13.52 0.75
C HIS A 116 7.57 13.61 2.07
N GLY A 117 8.10 14.33 3.08
CA GLY A 117 7.43 14.51 4.37
C GLY A 117 7.52 13.32 5.33
N GLY A 118 8.33 12.30 4.98
CA GLY A 118 8.63 11.15 5.81
C GLY A 118 9.43 11.54 7.05
N ARG A 119 8.94 11.13 8.22
CA ARG A 119 9.54 11.40 9.54
C ARG A 119 10.26 10.18 10.10
N VAL A 120 9.73 8.99 9.81
CA VAL A 120 10.26 7.72 10.29
C VAL A 120 10.24 6.73 9.14
N LEU A 121 11.38 6.10 8.87
CA LEU A 121 11.52 4.98 7.95
C LEU A 121 11.77 3.70 8.75
N ARG A 122 10.97 2.67 8.48
CA ARG A 122 11.14 1.33 9.05
C ARG A 122 11.09 0.28 7.96
N ARG A 123 11.65 -0.89 8.25
CA ARG A 123 11.65 -2.06 7.36
C ARG A 123 11.33 -3.33 8.12
N ALA A 124 10.50 -4.17 7.52
CA ALA A 124 10.22 -5.53 7.95
C ALA A 124 10.46 -6.51 6.80
N TRP A 125 10.80 -7.74 7.13
CA TRP A 125 10.65 -8.88 6.22
C TRP A 125 9.19 -9.35 6.26
N ARG A 126 8.62 -9.60 5.09
CA ARG A 126 7.29 -10.19 4.92
C ARG A 126 7.44 -11.60 4.39
N GLU A 127 6.97 -12.57 5.15
CA GLU A 127 6.90 -13.98 4.75
C GLU A 127 5.45 -14.36 4.43
N PRO A 128 5.14 -14.86 3.22
CA PRO A 128 3.80 -15.33 2.89
C PRO A 128 3.46 -16.60 3.69
N VAL A 129 2.20 -16.72 4.14
CA VAL A 129 1.63 -18.00 4.57
C VAL A 129 0.88 -18.66 3.41
N VAL A 130 0.39 -19.89 3.61
CA VAL A 130 -0.37 -20.61 2.58
C VAL A 130 -1.57 -19.76 2.12
N GLY A 131 -1.68 -19.56 0.81
CA GLY A 131 -2.74 -18.77 0.18
C GLY A 131 -2.43 -17.28 0.04
N ALA A 132 -1.27 -16.80 0.49
CA ALA A 132 -0.86 -15.42 0.30
C ALA A 132 -0.50 -15.11 -1.16
N ARG A 133 -0.68 -13.85 -1.56
CA ARG A 133 -0.23 -13.35 -2.86
C ARG A 133 1.23 -12.90 -2.78
N GLY A 134 2.03 -13.21 -3.80
CA GLY A 134 3.42 -12.80 -3.86
C GLY A 134 4.38 -13.61 -2.97
N GLY A 135 5.67 -13.34 -3.14
CA GLY A 135 6.76 -14.04 -2.46
C GLY A 135 7.26 -13.33 -1.20
N PRO A 136 8.20 -13.96 -0.49
CA PRO A 136 8.87 -13.35 0.64
C PRO A 136 9.74 -12.16 0.18
N THR A 137 9.66 -11.04 0.90
CA THR A 137 10.27 -9.77 0.47
C THR A 137 10.50 -8.78 1.61
N TRP A 138 11.25 -7.72 1.36
CA TRP A 138 11.34 -6.56 2.25
C TRP A 138 10.14 -5.62 2.05
N VAL A 139 9.58 -5.13 3.15
CA VAL A 139 8.51 -4.12 3.14
C VAL A 139 8.99 -2.91 3.93
N TYR A 140 8.92 -1.74 3.29
CA TYR A 140 9.24 -0.47 3.92
C TYR A 140 7.96 0.20 4.41
N VAL A 141 8.04 0.83 5.58
CA VAL A 141 6.96 1.64 6.13
C VAL A 141 7.50 3.03 6.44
N VAL A 142 6.93 4.05 5.80
CA VAL A 142 7.24 5.46 6.00
C VAL A 142 6.09 6.11 6.76
N ARG A 143 6.39 6.71 7.91
CA ARG A 143 5.41 7.53 8.63
C ARG A 143 5.54 8.99 8.20
N VAL A 144 4.43 9.59 7.81
CA VAL A 144 4.31 11.01 7.47
C VAL A 144 3.44 11.74 8.50
N ALA A 145 3.47 13.07 8.49
CA ALA A 145 2.63 13.87 9.37
C ALA A 145 1.14 13.61 9.11
N ASP A 146 0.29 13.90 10.11
CA ASP A 146 -1.15 13.97 9.89
C ASP A 146 -1.49 15.02 8.81
N GLY A 147 -2.43 14.70 7.93
CA GLY A 147 -2.80 15.52 6.77
C GLY A 147 -1.78 15.59 5.63
N ALA A 148 -0.69 14.80 5.66
CA ALA A 148 0.22 14.68 4.53
C ALA A 148 -0.43 13.93 3.35
N ASP A 149 0.03 14.19 2.13
CA ASP A 149 -0.44 13.54 0.90
C ASP A 149 0.25 12.16 0.75
N GLU A 150 -0.35 11.10 1.33
CA GLU A 150 0.28 9.78 1.40
C GLU A 150 0.52 9.17 0.00
N LEU A 151 -0.39 9.37 -0.95
CA LEU A 151 -0.26 8.82 -2.31
C LEU A 151 0.87 9.50 -3.09
N LYS A 152 1.06 10.82 -2.99
CA LYS A 152 2.21 11.49 -3.62
C LYS A 152 3.53 11.10 -2.96
N ALA A 153 3.55 10.97 -1.64
CA ALA A 153 4.74 10.49 -0.95
C ALA A 153 5.09 9.06 -1.39
N TYR A 154 4.09 8.17 -1.48
CA TYR A 154 4.25 6.82 -2.01
C TYR A 154 4.80 6.83 -3.44
N SER A 155 4.12 7.54 -4.36
CA SER A 155 4.49 7.58 -5.78
C SER A 155 5.91 8.15 -5.99
N GLY A 156 6.26 9.22 -5.26
CA GLY A 156 7.59 9.80 -5.29
C GLY A 156 8.66 8.81 -4.88
N LEU A 157 8.49 8.13 -3.74
CA LEU A 157 9.46 7.17 -3.22
C LEU A 157 9.59 5.91 -4.09
N MET A 158 8.48 5.37 -4.59
CA MET A 158 8.50 4.23 -5.52
C MET A 158 9.19 4.58 -6.84
N SER A 159 8.95 5.78 -7.37
CA SER A 159 9.64 6.28 -8.56
C SER A 159 11.16 6.37 -8.34
N ARG A 160 11.60 6.82 -7.16
CA ARG A 160 13.04 6.86 -6.81
C ARG A 160 13.65 5.47 -6.69
N LEU A 161 12.99 4.53 -6.01
CA LEU A 161 13.42 3.13 -5.94
C LEU A 161 13.60 2.51 -7.33
N TRP A 162 12.59 2.65 -8.18
CA TRP A 162 12.63 2.09 -9.52
C TRP A 162 13.70 2.75 -10.40
N SER A 163 13.76 4.08 -10.42
CA SER A 163 14.68 4.81 -11.29
C SER A 163 16.14 4.65 -10.89
N ALA A 164 16.45 4.57 -9.60
CA ALA A 164 17.82 4.46 -9.10
C ALA A 164 18.31 3.01 -9.00
N LEU A 165 17.45 2.09 -8.56
CA LEU A 165 17.85 0.72 -8.18
C LEU A 165 17.14 -0.37 -8.98
N ARG A 166 16.09 -0.05 -9.75
CA ARG A 166 15.21 -1.04 -10.41
C ARG A 166 14.54 -1.99 -9.42
N GLU A 167 14.38 -1.56 -8.18
CA GLU A 167 13.72 -2.32 -7.13
C GLU A 167 12.22 -2.00 -7.05
N ARG A 168 11.42 -3.00 -6.66
CA ARG A 168 9.97 -2.90 -6.46
C ARG A 168 9.56 -3.42 -5.09
N TRP A 169 10.42 -3.25 -4.09
CA TRP A 169 10.09 -3.67 -2.73
C TRP A 169 8.85 -2.91 -2.23
N PRO A 170 7.86 -3.62 -1.65
CA PRO A 170 6.65 -2.98 -1.17
C PRO A 170 6.93 -1.83 -0.21
N LEU A 171 6.18 -0.74 -0.37
CA LEU A 171 6.29 0.47 0.41
C LEU A 171 4.91 0.86 0.92
N GLU A 172 4.78 1.08 2.22
CA GLU A 172 3.58 1.63 2.84
C GLU A 172 3.89 3.03 3.36
N VAL A 173 3.08 4.02 2.95
CA VAL A 173 3.13 5.36 3.52
C VAL A 173 1.91 5.54 4.40
N VAL A 174 2.13 5.89 5.67
CA VAL A 174 1.07 5.96 6.68
C VAL A 174 1.13 7.29 7.45
N ALA A 175 -0.01 7.95 7.61
CA ALA A 175 -0.10 9.18 8.39
C ALA A 175 -0.11 8.91 9.91
N GLU A 176 0.46 9.84 10.67
CA GLU A 176 0.34 9.87 12.13
C GLU A 176 -1.12 10.08 12.58
N GLY A 177 -1.48 9.54 13.75
CA GLY A 177 -2.80 9.77 14.36
C GLY A 177 -3.98 8.96 13.78
N ARG A 178 -3.82 8.30 12.63
CA ARG A 178 -4.86 7.46 12.02
C ARG A 178 -4.74 5.99 12.43
N PRO A 179 -5.86 5.29 12.71
CA PRO A 179 -5.86 3.84 12.85
C PRO A 179 -5.36 3.19 11.56
N LEU A 180 -4.41 2.26 11.69
CA LEU A 180 -3.86 1.53 10.55
C LEU A 180 -4.68 0.26 10.28
N PRO A 181 -4.99 -0.05 9.01
CA PRO A 181 -5.51 -1.36 8.63
C PRO A 181 -4.57 -2.50 9.05
N PRO A 182 -5.09 -3.73 9.22
CA PRO A 182 -4.35 -4.84 9.81
C PRO A 182 -2.98 -5.12 9.20
N TYR A 183 -2.86 -5.05 7.87
CA TYR A 183 -1.60 -5.27 7.16
C TYR A 183 -0.53 -4.23 7.53
N GLN A 184 -0.86 -2.95 7.41
CA GLN A 184 0.06 -1.86 7.73
C GLN A 184 0.42 -1.83 9.23
N ALA A 185 -0.55 -2.12 10.10
CA ALA A 185 -0.33 -2.25 11.53
C ALA A 185 0.66 -3.37 11.86
N ALA A 186 0.47 -4.57 11.28
CA ALA A 186 1.35 -5.71 11.47
C ALA A 186 2.77 -5.47 10.93
N ALA A 187 2.88 -4.89 9.74
CA ALA A 187 4.17 -4.52 9.16
C ALA A 187 4.92 -3.51 10.05
N LEU A 188 4.26 -2.42 10.46
CA LEU A 188 4.87 -1.39 11.31
C LEU A 188 5.28 -1.92 12.69
N ALA A 189 4.48 -2.81 13.28
CA ALA A 189 4.75 -3.40 14.58
C ALA A 189 5.98 -4.30 14.59
N ALA A 190 6.21 -5.05 13.51
CA ALA A 190 7.37 -5.93 13.37
C ALA A 190 8.63 -5.22 12.84
N ALA A 191 8.48 -4.04 12.22
CA ALA A 191 9.56 -3.37 11.50
C ALA A 191 10.65 -2.79 12.42
N GLY A 192 11.91 -3.01 12.04
CA GLY A 192 13.07 -2.36 12.63
C GLY A 192 13.31 -0.96 12.04
N PRO A 193 14.00 -0.07 12.76
CA PRO A 193 14.41 1.22 12.20
C PRO A 193 15.37 1.02 11.03
N VAL A 194 15.21 1.83 9.99
CA VAL A 194 16.23 1.96 8.94
C VAL A 194 17.11 3.15 9.29
N HIS A 195 18.42 2.92 9.33
CA HIS A 195 19.40 3.97 9.57
C HIS A 195 20.06 4.33 8.24
N GLY A 196 19.95 5.60 7.84
CA GLY A 196 20.80 6.15 6.78
C GLY A 196 22.24 6.15 7.28
N ALA A 197 23.12 5.46 6.56
CA ALA A 197 24.57 5.55 6.77
C ALA A 197 25.09 6.91 6.29
#